data_AF-A0A6A4NY84-F1
#
_entry.id   AF-A0A6A4NY84-F1
#
_cell.length_a   1.000
_cell.length_b   1.000
_cell.length_c   1.000
_cell.angle_alpha   90.00
_cell.angle_beta   90.00
_cell.angle_gamma   90.00
#
_symmetry.space_group_name_H-M   'P 1'
#
loop_
_entity.id
_entity.type
_entity.pdbx_description
1 polymer ?
#
loop_
_entity_poly.entity_id
_entity_poly.type
_entity_poly.pdbx_seq_one_letter_code
_entity_poly.pdbx_strand_id
1 'polypeptide(L)' 'MIPFYKWLSTYEKIGNFKFDCPKIIAWGERCLQNVESVSKFVSDEKDVYELVKDYRKKFGLD' A
#
# COMPACT_ATOMS: atom_id res chain seq x y z
N MET A 1 10.03 4.85 1.93
CA MET A 1 9.40 3.65 2.52
C MET A 1 7.94 3.89 2.90
N ILE A 2 7.58 4.96 3.62
CA ILE A 2 6.19 5.20 4.04
C ILE A 2 5.18 5.29 2.90
N PRO A 3 5.42 6.01 1.78
CA PRO A 3 4.45 6.07 0.69
C PRO A 3 4.10 4.70 0.09
N PHE A 4 5.06 3.76 0.15
CA PHE A 4 4.88 2.38 -0.31
C PHE A 4 4.22 1.47 0.73
N TYR A 5 4.08 1.90 1.98
CA TYR A 5 3.41 1.10 3.01
C TYR A 5 1.96 0.81 2.62
N LYS A 6 1.25 1.80 2.07
CA LYS A 6 -0.13 1.64 1.56
C LYS A 6 -0.24 0.74 0.33
N TRP A 7 0.87 0.47 -0.36
CA TRP A 7 0.90 -0.45 -1.50
C TRP A 7 0.98 -1.91 -1.06
N LEU A 8 1.42 -2.18 0.17
CA LEU A 8 1.53 -3.54 0.68
C LEU A 8 0.21 -4.29 0.59
N SER A 9 -0.90 -3.66 1.00
CA SER A 9 -2.21 -4.29 0.93
C SER A 9 -2.69 -4.50 -0.51
N THR A 10 -2.33 -3.62 -1.45
CA THR A 10 -2.58 -3.82 -2.88
C THR A 10 -1.84 -5.05 -3.39
N TYR A 11 -0.59 -5.25 -2.99
CA TYR A 11 0.16 -6.46 -3.31
C TYR A 11 -0.44 -7.72 -2.67
N GLU A 12 -0.91 -7.66 -1.43
CA GLU A 12 -1.59 -8.79 -0.78
C GLU A 12 -2.86 -9.18 -1.53
N LYS A 13 -3.69 -8.20 -1.92
CA LYS A 13 -4.93 -8.42 -2.68
C LYS A 13 -4.67 -9.03 -4.06
N ILE A 14 -3.68 -8.50 -4.78
CA ILE A 14 -3.37 -8.95 -6.15
C ILE A 14 -2.66 -10.30 -6.15
N GLY A 15 -1.70 -10.48 -5.25
CA GLY A 15 -0.90 -11.70 -5.17
C GLY A 15 -1.54 -12.82 -4.35
N ASN A 16 -2.67 -12.56 -3.69
CA ASN A 16 -3.36 -13.50 -2.80
C ASN A 16 -2.43 -14.11 -1.73
N PHE A 17 -1.56 -13.27 -1.16
CA PHE A 17 -0.64 -13.64 -0.07
C PHE A 17 -0.71 -12.61 1.04
N LYS A 18 -0.11 -12.92 2.19
CA LYS A 18 0.06 -11.98 3.30
C LYS A 18 1.53 -11.66 3.50
N PHE A 19 1.84 -10.40 3.77
CA PHE A 19 3.19 -10.03 4.17
C PHE A 19 3.47 -10.52 5.59
N ASP A 20 4.39 -11.46 5.73
CA ASP A 20 4.90 -11.87 7.04
C ASP A 20 6.16 -11.05 7.41
N CYS A 21 5.94 -9.77 7.66
CA CYS A 21 7.00 -8.81 8.00
C CYS A 21 6.57 -7.96 9.22
N PRO A 22 6.44 -8.57 10.41
CA PRO A 22 5.83 -7.92 11.57
C PRO A 22 6.54 -6.62 11.99
N LYS A 23 7.87 -6.53 11.81
CA LYS A 23 8.64 -5.31 12.10
C LYS A 23 8.30 -4.16 11.15
N ILE A 24 8.07 -4.45 9.87
CA ILE A 24 7.73 -3.45 8.84
C ILE A 24 6.29 -2.99 9.05
N ILE A 25 5.37 -3.92 9.32
CA ILE A 25 3.96 -3.64 9.62
C ILE A 25 3.87 -2.72 10.84
N ALA A 26 4.46 -3.12 11.96
CA ALA A 26 4.44 -2.33 13.18
C ALA A 26 5.10 -0.95 12.99
N TRP A 27 6.16 -0.85 12.17
CA TRP A 27 6.77 0.44 11.85
C TRP A 27 5.85 1.34 11.02
N GLY A 28 5.20 0.79 9.98
CA GLY A 28 4.28 1.53 9.13
C GLY A 28 3.05 2.03 9.89
N GLU A 29 2.46 1.20 10.75
CA GLU A 29 1.36 1.59 11.63
C GLU A 29 1.75 2.74 12.56
N ARG A 30 2.90 2.65 13.24
CA ARG A 30 3.40 3.74 14.08
C ARG A 30 3.60 5.04 13.30
N CYS A 31 4.11 4.95 12.07
CA CYS A 31 4.30 6.14 11.26
C CYS A 31 2.98 6.72 10.73
N LEU A 32 1.94 5.92 10.47
CA LEU A 32 0.64 6.46 10.09
C LEU A 32 -0.10 7.11 11.28
N GLN A 33 0.11 6.61 12.50
CA GLN A 33 -0.50 7.16 13.71
C GLN A 33 0.09 8.50 14.15
N ASN A 34 1.36 8.77 13.85
CA ASN A 34 2.11 9.85 14.51
C ASN A 34 2.30 11.15 13.71
N VAL A 35 1.68 11.33 12.53
CA VAL A 35 2.07 12.48 11.71
C VAL A 35 0.96 13.00 10.81
N GLU A 36 0.39 14.13 11.23
CA GLU A 36 -0.35 15.06 10.38
C GLU A 36 0.48 15.50 9.15
N SER A 37 1.82 15.48 9.27
CA SER A 37 2.74 15.81 8.18
C SER A 37 2.94 14.68 7.17
N VAL A 38 2.52 13.44 7.47
CA VAL A 38 2.68 12.29 6.58
C VAL A 38 1.36 11.89 5.95
N SER A 39 0.26 11.98 6.68
CA SER A 39 -1.08 11.67 6.15
C SER A 39 -1.43 12.50 4.91
N LYS A 40 -0.96 13.75 4.83
CA LYS A 40 -1.17 14.65 3.68
C LYS A 40 -0.46 14.20 2.39
N PHE A 41 0.55 13.34 2.48
CA PHE A 41 1.38 12.92 1.34
C PHE A 41 1.27 11.43 1.03
N VAL A 42 0.48 10.68 1.80
CA VAL A 42 0.27 9.26 1.60
C VAL A 42 -1.10 9.04 0.95
N SER A 43 -1.12 8.42 -0.22
CA SER A 43 -2.33 8.09 -0.96
C SER A 43 -3.24 7.13 -0.16
N ASP A 44 -4.55 7.21 -0.38
CA ASP A 44 -5.48 6.23 0.17
C ASP A 44 -5.21 4.85 -0.43
N GLU A 45 -5.46 3.82 0.35
CA GLU A 45 -5.24 2.44 -0.05
C GLU A 45 -6.11 2.05 -1.26
N LYS A 46 -7.34 2.59 -1.34
CA LYS A 46 -8.26 2.36 -2.46
C LYS A 46 -7.74 2.98 -3.74
N ASP A 47 -7.22 4.20 -3.67
CA ASP A 47 -6.69 4.92 -4.84
C ASP A 47 -5.48 4.17 -5.41
N VAL A 48 -4.60 3.66 -4.55
CA VAL A 48 -3.47 2.83 -4.96
C VAL A 48 -3.94 1.52 -5.60
N TYR A 49 -4.95 0.87 -5.01
CA TYR A 49 -5.49 -0.38 -5.56
C TYR A 49 -6.09 -0.18 -6.95
N GLU A 50 -6.93 0.83 -7.15
CA GLU A 50 -7.53 1.12 -8.46
C GLU A 50 -6.46 1.53 -9.49
N LEU A 51 -5.46 2.32 -9.10
CA LEU A 51 -4.32 2.65 -9.97
C LEU A 51 -3.59 1.39 -10.47
N VAL A 52 -3.26 0.46 -9.56
CA VAL A 52 -2.54 -0.76 -9.92
C VAL A 52 -3.43 -1.67 -10.78
N LYS A 53 -4.72 -1.76 -10.48
CA LYS A 53 -5.68 -2.54 -11.28
C LYS A 53 -5.81 -1.99 -12.71
N ASP A 54 -5.94 -0.68 -12.87
CA ASP A 54 -5.97 -0.04 -14.19
C ASP A 54 -4.66 -0.21 -14.95
N TYR A 55 -3.52 -0.11 -14.24
CA TYR A 55 -2.21 -0.38 -14.81
C TYR A 55 -2.12 -1.81 -15.34
N ARG A 56 -2.50 -2.80 -14.54
CA ARG A 56 -2.46 -4.22 -14.95
C ARG A 56 -3.33 -4.48 -16.16
N LYS A 57 -4.56 -3.95 -16.18
CA LYS A 57 -5.46 -4.03 -17.34
C LYS A 57 -4.84 -3.42 -18.60
N LYS A 58 -4.24 -2.23 -18.47
CA LYS A 58 -3.61 -1.51 -19.60
C LYS A 58 -2.44 -2.31 -20.22
N PHE A 59 -1.72 -3.06 -19.40
CA PHE A 59 -0.56 -3.85 -19.83
C PHE A 59 -0.87 -5.33 -20.06
N GLY A 60 -2.13 -5.77 -19.95
CA GLY A 60 -2.53 -7.17 -20.15
C GLY A 60 -1.94 -8.12 -19.09
N LEU A 61 -1.81 -7.65 -17.85
CA LEU A 61 -1.27 -8.41 -16.72
C LEU A 61 -2.35 -9.07 -15.86
N ASP A 62 -3.62 -8.93 -16.23
CA ASP A 62 -4.78 -9.56 -15.58
C ASP A 62 -5.13 -10.92 -16.21
#